data_AF-A0A1F2T120-F1
#
_entry.id   AF-A0A1F2T120-F1
#
_cell.length_a   1.000
_cell.length_b   1.000
_cell.length_c   1.000
_cell.angle_alpha   90.00
_cell.angle_beta   90.00
_cell.angle_gamma   90.00
#
_symmetry.space_group_name_H-M   'P 1'
#
loop_
_entity.id
_entity.type
_entity.pdbx_description
1 polymer ?
#
loop_
_entity_poly.entity_id
_entity_poly.type
_entity_poly.pdbx_seq_one_letter_code
_entity_poly.pdbx_strand_id
1 'polypeptide(L)'
;MFWDARRRSLEAQAIEPIKALEEMRGNTYSEDRAVPTVVARLNEHAEYRRLFEQAFGSGTATPDALAMALAAFERSLTASHAPFDRYMRGDERAMTASQLRGLRRFERIGCINCHRGPMFSDFKVHVLGVPDSPRLTATDAGTGTYAFRTAPRRSATSASPRRTCTPASSRRSKRCSASMTM
;
A
#
# COMPACT_ATOMS: atom_id res chain seq x y z
N MET A 1 7.42 2.76 1.79
CA MET A 1 6.70 1.47 1.70
C MET A 1 6.30 1.03 3.10
N PHE A 2 5.19 0.30 3.20
CA PHE A 2 4.19 0.36 4.28
C PHE A 2 3.48 1.72 4.41
N TRP A 3 2.36 1.73 5.13
CA TRP A 3 1.50 2.92 5.31
C TRP A 3 2.20 4.06 6.05
N ASP A 4 3.06 3.70 7.01
CA ASP A 4 3.94 4.57 7.80
C ASP A 4 5.27 4.89 7.11
N ALA A 5 5.47 4.42 5.87
CA ALA A 5 6.70 4.59 5.09
C ALA A 5 8.00 4.06 5.74
N ARG A 6 7.92 3.11 6.69
CA ARG A 6 9.10 2.57 7.42
C ARG A 6 10.14 1.81 6.57
N ARG A 7 9.78 1.40 5.33
CA ARG A 7 10.72 0.78 4.37
C ARG A 7 10.86 1.61 3.10
N ARG A 8 12.05 1.62 2.49
CA ARG A 8 12.40 2.50 1.35
C ARG A 8 12.61 1.79 0.01
N SER A 9 12.54 0.45 -0.03
CA SER A 9 12.55 -0.33 -1.27
C SER A 9 11.55 -1.49 -1.19
N LEU A 10 11.20 -2.06 -2.36
CA LEU A 10 10.37 -3.26 -2.44
C LEU A 10 11.13 -4.45 -1.87
N GLU A 11 12.42 -4.57 -2.16
CA GLU A 11 13.31 -5.61 -1.63
C GLU A 11 13.29 -5.63 -0.10
N ALA A 12 13.42 -4.46 0.53
CA ALA A 12 13.40 -4.35 1.99
C ALA A 12 12.00 -4.54 2.58
N GLN A 13 10.94 -4.38 1.79
CA GLN A 13 9.56 -4.58 2.26
C GLN A 13 9.10 -6.04 2.06
N ALA A 14 9.49 -6.69 0.97
CA ALA A 14 9.06 -8.04 0.58
C ALA A 14 9.46 -9.11 1.59
N ILE A 15 10.53 -8.88 2.35
CA ILE A 15 11.02 -9.80 3.38
C ILE A 15 10.29 -9.64 4.73
N GLU A 16 9.72 -8.48 5.02
CA GLU A 16 9.10 -8.22 6.32
C GLU A 16 7.91 -9.15 6.64
N PRO A 17 7.03 -9.51 5.68
CA PRO A 17 5.95 -10.46 5.97
C PRO A 17 6.42 -11.86 6.37
N ILE A 18 7.59 -12.28 5.88
CA ILE A 18 8.22 -13.55 6.26
C ILE A 18 8.58 -13.53 7.76
N LYS A 19 8.92 -12.35 8.28
CA LYS A 19 9.36 -12.13 9.67
C LYS A 19 8.21 -11.83 10.62
N ALA A 20 7.12 -11.23 10.14
CA ALA A 20 6.01 -10.78 10.98
C ALA A 20 5.23 -11.96 11.58
N LEU A 21 4.95 -11.88 12.88
CA LEU A 21 4.26 -12.93 13.65
C LEU A 21 2.86 -13.19 13.10
N GLU A 22 2.14 -12.11 12.82
CA GLU A 22 0.75 -12.08 12.41
C GLU A 22 0.55 -12.36 10.91
N GLU A 23 1.65 -12.44 10.14
CA GLU A 23 1.62 -12.67 8.70
C GLU A 23 2.11 -14.09 8.36
N MET A 24 3.36 -14.28 7.93
CA MET A 24 3.84 -15.59 7.47
C MET A 24 4.61 -16.38 8.52
N ARG A 25 5.24 -15.73 9.52
CA ARG A 25 6.12 -16.41 10.48
C ARG A 25 5.36 -17.36 11.39
N GLY A 26 4.24 -16.88 11.94
CA GLY A 26 3.54 -17.57 13.03
C GLY A 26 4.45 -17.87 14.22
N ASN A 27 4.08 -18.88 15.01
CA ASN A 27 4.81 -19.25 16.23
C ASN A 27 5.89 -20.33 15.98
N THR A 28 6.20 -20.67 14.73
CA THR A 28 7.03 -21.85 14.40
C THR A 28 8.52 -21.62 14.70
N TYR A 29 9.02 -20.41 14.53
CA TYR A 29 10.41 -20.05 14.78
C TYR A 29 10.55 -18.58 15.16
N SER A 30 11.69 -18.23 15.75
CA SER A 30 12.05 -16.85 16.08
C SER A 30 12.19 -15.98 14.83
N GLU A 31 12.05 -14.67 14.99
CA GLU A 31 12.07 -13.71 13.88
C GLU A 31 13.36 -13.78 13.05
N ASP A 32 14.52 -13.90 13.72
CA ASP A 32 15.84 -14.00 13.10
C ASP A 32 16.02 -15.28 12.28
N ARG A 33 15.28 -16.35 12.60
CA ARG A 33 15.31 -17.63 11.89
C ARG A 33 14.34 -17.68 10.72
N ALA A 34 13.46 -16.71 10.55
CA ALA A 34 12.38 -16.79 9.58
C ALA A 34 12.87 -16.83 8.13
N VAL A 35 13.65 -15.83 7.73
CA VAL A 35 14.19 -15.74 6.37
C VAL A 35 15.18 -16.88 6.08
N PRO A 36 16.14 -17.21 6.97
CA PRO A 36 17.01 -18.36 6.78
C PRO A 36 16.25 -19.68 6.58
N THR A 37 15.14 -19.89 7.29
CA THR A 37 14.32 -21.10 7.16
C THR A 37 13.65 -21.18 5.79
N VAL A 38 13.10 -20.08 5.28
CA VAL A 38 12.51 -20.03 3.93
C VAL A 38 13.59 -20.28 2.87
N VAL A 39 14.76 -19.66 2.99
CA VAL A 39 15.88 -19.84 2.06
C VAL A 39 16.39 -21.29 2.06
N ALA A 40 16.48 -21.93 3.24
CA ALA A 40 16.85 -23.34 3.33
C ALA A 40 15.87 -24.23 2.55
N ARG A 41 14.56 -24.02 2.73
CA ARG A 41 13.52 -24.75 1.98
C ARG A 41 13.65 -24.55 0.47
N LEU A 42 13.89 -23.31 0.00
CA LEU A 42 14.12 -23.05 -1.43
C LEU A 42 15.32 -23.84 -1.98
N ASN A 43 16.40 -23.97 -1.20
CA ASN A 43 17.61 -24.69 -1.59
C ASN A 43 17.46 -26.22 -1.56
N GLU A 44 16.49 -26.76 -0.83
CA GLU A 44 16.14 -28.19 -0.82
C GLU A 44 15.41 -28.62 -2.12
N HIS A 45 14.79 -27.67 -2.83
CA HIS A 45 14.06 -27.95 -4.06
C HIS A 45 14.92 -27.73 -5.32
N ALA A 46 15.18 -28.82 -6.07
CA ALA A 46 16.00 -28.78 -7.28
C ALA A 46 15.48 -27.79 -8.34
N GLU A 47 14.15 -27.63 -8.45
CA GLU A 47 13.55 -26.67 -9.37
C GLU A 47 13.89 -25.23 -9.03
N TYR A 48 13.77 -24.83 -7.75
CA TYR A 48 14.13 -23.48 -7.33
C TYR A 48 15.61 -23.22 -7.55
N ARG A 49 16.50 -24.16 -7.20
CA ARG A 49 17.93 -24.02 -7.49
C ARG A 49 18.19 -23.75 -8.98
N ARG A 50 17.54 -24.47 -9.88
CA ARG A 50 17.64 -24.23 -11.32
C ARG A 50 17.14 -22.83 -11.71
N LEU A 51 16.03 -22.37 -11.13
CA LEU A 51 15.49 -21.04 -11.41
C LEU A 51 16.37 -19.91 -10.87
N PHE A 52 16.97 -20.08 -9.69
CA PHE A 52 17.94 -19.13 -9.13
C PHE A 52 19.23 -19.08 -9.94
N GLU A 53 19.72 -20.22 -10.43
CA GLU A 53 20.86 -20.26 -11.36
C GLU A 53 20.55 -19.45 -12.63
N GLN A 54 19.38 -19.64 -13.22
CA GLN A 54 18.97 -18.93 -14.43
C GLN A 54 18.81 -17.41 -14.21
N ALA A 55 18.31 -16.99 -13.06
CA ALA A 55 18.03 -15.58 -12.77
C ALA A 55 19.25 -14.81 -12.23
N PHE A 56 20.12 -15.47 -11.46
CA PHE A 56 21.20 -14.83 -10.69
C PHE A 56 22.60 -15.42 -10.95
N GLY A 57 22.73 -16.45 -11.78
CA GLY A 57 24.01 -17.13 -12.04
C GLY A 57 24.54 -17.97 -10.89
N SER A 58 23.67 -18.30 -9.93
CA SER A 58 23.97 -19.20 -8.81
C SER A 58 22.72 -19.95 -8.39
N GLY A 59 22.81 -21.27 -8.34
CA GLY A 59 21.72 -22.15 -7.93
C GLY A 59 21.44 -22.14 -6.43
N THR A 60 22.23 -21.40 -5.64
CA THR A 60 21.99 -21.23 -4.20
C THR A 60 21.19 -19.96 -3.97
N ALA A 61 19.95 -20.11 -3.51
CA ALA A 61 19.12 -19.01 -3.05
C ALA A 61 19.75 -18.34 -1.81
N THR A 62 19.74 -17.01 -1.78
CA THR A 62 20.16 -16.17 -0.65
C THR A 62 19.00 -15.25 -0.23
N PRO A 63 19.02 -14.68 0.99
CA PRO A 63 18.01 -13.69 1.41
C PRO A 63 17.88 -12.52 0.42
N ASP A 64 19.00 -12.02 -0.09
CA ASP A 64 19.02 -10.91 -1.04
C ASP A 64 18.44 -11.31 -2.40
N ALA A 65 18.79 -12.50 -2.91
CA ALA A 65 18.23 -13.02 -4.16
C ALA A 65 16.72 -13.25 -4.04
N LEU A 66 16.25 -13.74 -2.90
CA LEU A 66 14.81 -13.87 -2.60
C LEU A 66 14.12 -12.50 -2.61
N ALA A 67 14.69 -11.49 -1.93
CA ALA A 67 14.16 -10.14 -1.88
C ALA A 67 14.07 -9.51 -3.28
N MET A 68 15.13 -9.65 -4.08
CA MET A 68 15.18 -9.16 -5.45
C MET A 68 14.18 -9.88 -6.36
N ALA A 69 14.04 -11.20 -6.24
CA ALA A 69 13.10 -11.98 -7.04
C ALA A 69 11.64 -11.56 -6.78
N LEU A 70 11.26 -11.40 -5.51
CA LEU A 70 9.93 -10.92 -5.13
C LEU A 70 9.68 -9.49 -5.63
N ALA A 71 10.63 -8.58 -5.41
CA ALA A 71 10.51 -7.20 -5.87
C ALA A 71 10.44 -7.09 -7.41
N ALA A 72 11.17 -7.94 -8.15
CA ALA A 72 11.10 -8.01 -9.59
C ALA A 72 9.74 -8.51 -10.09
N PHE A 73 9.19 -9.56 -9.46
CA PHE A 73 7.84 -10.03 -9.75
C PHE A 73 6.80 -8.94 -9.51
N GLU A 74 6.85 -8.23 -8.37
CA GLU A 74 5.94 -7.14 -8.06
C GLU A 74 6.01 -5.99 -9.07
N ARG A 75 7.21 -5.62 -9.55
CA ARG A 75 7.38 -4.61 -10.60
C ARG A 75 6.76 -5.02 -11.93
N SER A 76 6.64 -6.32 -12.20
CA SER A 76 5.99 -6.82 -13.43
C SER A 76 4.47 -6.67 -13.40
N LEU A 77 3.86 -6.53 -12.22
CA LEU A 77 2.42 -6.38 -12.03
C LEU A 77 1.95 -4.96 -12.35
N THR A 78 1.89 -4.65 -13.65
CA THR A 78 1.49 -3.32 -14.13
C THR A 78 0.02 -3.27 -14.55
N ALA A 79 -0.63 -2.11 -14.30
CA ALA A 79 -2.01 -1.84 -14.71
C ALA A 79 -2.07 -0.49 -15.45
N SER A 80 -1.78 -0.49 -16.75
CA SER A 80 -1.54 0.71 -17.59
C SER A 80 -2.50 0.89 -18.79
N HIS A 81 -3.60 0.12 -18.80
CA HIS A 81 -4.58 0.09 -19.89
C HIS A 81 -5.98 0.57 -19.48
N ALA A 82 -6.11 1.28 -18.36
CA ALA A 82 -7.39 1.86 -17.97
C ALA A 82 -7.86 2.91 -19.00
N PRO A 83 -9.18 3.20 -19.08
CA PRO A 83 -9.71 4.30 -19.90
C PRO A 83 -8.97 5.63 -19.72
N PHE A 84 -8.61 5.97 -18.47
CA PHE A 84 -7.80 7.15 -18.16
C PHE A 84 -6.41 7.11 -18.83
N ASP A 85 -5.73 5.95 -18.84
CA ASP A 85 -4.39 5.85 -19.43
C ASP A 85 -4.43 6.07 -20.95
N ARG A 86 -5.47 5.57 -21.63
CA ARG A 86 -5.66 5.82 -23.07
C ARG A 86 -6.01 7.28 -23.34
N TYR A 87 -6.90 7.86 -22.53
CA TYR A 87 -7.25 9.28 -22.61
C TYR A 87 -6.01 10.18 -22.47
N MET A 88 -5.15 9.91 -21.49
CA MET A 88 -3.90 10.64 -21.29
C MET A 88 -2.87 10.43 -22.41
N ARG A 89 -3.02 9.39 -23.24
CA ARG A 89 -2.21 9.15 -24.46
C ARG A 89 -2.82 9.76 -25.72
N GLY A 90 -3.92 10.53 -25.61
CA GLY A 90 -4.54 11.26 -26.72
C GLY A 90 -5.79 10.61 -27.31
N ASP A 91 -6.25 9.46 -26.79
CA ASP A 91 -7.55 8.92 -27.19
C ASP A 91 -8.69 9.66 -26.45
N GLU A 92 -9.14 10.78 -27.02
CA GLU A 92 -10.19 11.62 -26.44
C GLU A 92 -11.52 10.89 -26.23
N ARG A 93 -11.73 9.75 -26.92
CA ARG A 93 -12.94 8.93 -26.83
C ARG A 93 -12.82 7.81 -25.80
N ALA A 94 -11.66 7.62 -25.18
CA ALA A 94 -11.44 6.55 -24.21
C ALA A 94 -12.31 6.69 -22.95
N MET A 95 -12.69 7.91 -22.58
CA MET A 95 -13.49 8.21 -21.39
C MET A 95 -14.88 8.72 -21.76
N THR A 96 -15.89 8.26 -21.02
CA THR A 96 -17.26 8.76 -21.16
C THR A 96 -17.39 10.19 -20.63
N ALA A 97 -18.44 10.89 -21.06
CA ALA A 97 -18.76 12.24 -20.57
C ALA A 97 -18.89 12.30 -19.03
N SER A 98 -19.42 11.24 -18.40
CA SER A 98 -19.52 11.16 -16.94
C SER A 98 -18.15 11.06 -16.27
N GLN A 99 -17.25 10.24 -16.82
CA GLN A 99 -15.88 10.10 -16.31
C GLN A 99 -15.09 11.40 -16.45
N LEU A 100 -15.24 12.13 -17.57
CA LEU A 100 -14.61 13.44 -17.76
C LEU A 100 -15.13 14.50 -16.77
N ARG A 101 -16.45 14.51 -16.49
CA ARG A 101 -17.00 15.36 -15.42
C ARG A 101 -16.42 15.00 -14.05
N GLY A 102 -16.25 13.71 -13.78
CA GLY A 102 -15.61 13.20 -12.56
C GLY A 102 -14.16 13.66 -12.42
N LEU A 103 -13.36 13.55 -13.47
CA LEU A 103 -11.98 14.02 -13.51
C LEU A 103 -11.87 15.53 -13.24
N ARG A 104 -12.66 16.35 -13.94
CA ARG A 104 -12.71 17.80 -13.67
C ARG A 104 -13.11 18.14 -12.25
N ARG A 105 -14.07 17.39 -11.69
CA ARG A 105 -14.48 17.57 -10.29
C ARG A 105 -13.35 17.20 -9.33
N PHE A 106 -12.65 16.10 -9.59
CA PHE A 106 -11.53 15.60 -8.79
C PHE A 106 -10.40 16.62 -8.69
N GLU A 107 -10.09 17.29 -9.81
CA GLU A 107 -9.15 18.41 -9.85
C GLU A 107 -9.67 19.61 -9.06
N ARG A 108 -10.88 20.08 -9.40
CA ARG A 108 -11.46 21.31 -8.84
C ARG A 108 -11.63 21.27 -7.31
N ILE A 109 -11.96 20.10 -6.74
CA ILE A 109 -12.13 19.95 -5.29
C ILE A 109 -10.81 19.63 -4.56
N GLY A 110 -9.68 19.61 -5.27
CA GLY A 110 -8.35 19.48 -4.68
C GLY A 110 -7.89 18.06 -4.40
N CYS A 111 -8.58 17.01 -4.86
CA CYS A 111 -8.11 15.63 -4.68
C CYS A 111 -6.73 15.41 -5.32
N ILE A 112 -6.47 16.11 -6.43
CA ILE A 112 -5.20 16.09 -7.15
C ILE A 112 -4.02 16.67 -6.34
N ASN A 113 -4.27 17.42 -5.25
CA ASN A 113 -3.19 17.95 -4.41
C ASN A 113 -2.36 16.85 -3.76
N CYS A 114 -2.94 15.67 -3.51
CA CYS A 114 -2.23 14.49 -3.02
C CYS A 114 -2.30 13.34 -4.05
N HIS A 115 -3.41 13.16 -4.75
CA HIS A 115 -3.64 12.03 -5.65
C HIS A 115 -3.44 12.40 -7.13
N ARG A 116 -2.20 12.72 -7.52
CA ARG A 116 -1.85 13.13 -8.89
C ARG A 116 -0.92 12.17 -9.61
N GLY A 117 -0.66 12.48 -10.87
CA GLY A 117 0.23 11.72 -11.74
C GLY A 117 -0.34 10.36 -12.12
N PRO A 118 0.44 9.53 -12.83
CA PRO A 118 -0.03 8.26 -13.36
C PRO A 118 -0.58 7.33 -12.27
N MET A 119 -0.02 7.34 -11.07
CA MET A 119 -0.45 6.43 -9.99
C MET A 119 -1.56 7.02 -9.11
N PHE A 120 -2.02 8.25 -9.38
CA PHE A 120 -2.92 9.01 -8.51
C PHE A 120 -2.42 9.04 -7.06
N SER A 121 -1.14 9.33 -6.90
CA SER A 121 -0.45 9.48 -5.62
C SER A 121 0.80 10.31 -5.82
N ASP A 122 1.04 11.24 -4.90
CA ASP A 122 2.29 11.98 -4.76
C ASP A 122 3.36 11.22 -3.97
N PHE A 123 3.02 10.03 -3.46
CA PHE A 123 3.86 9.17 -2.63
C PHE A 123 4.38 9.80 -1.34
N LYS A 124 3.83 10.95 -0.93
CA LYS A 124 4.19 11.64 0.31
C LYS A 124 3.34 11.17 1.48
N VAL A 125 3.76 11.55 2.69
CA VAL A 125 3.02 11.31 3.92
C VAL A 125 2.21 12.55 4.29
N HIS A 126 0.97 12.34 4.75
CA HIS A 126 0.04 13.41 5.10
C HIS A 126 -0.73 13.06 6.37
N VAL A 127 -1.08 14.08 7.16
CA VAL A 127 -2.00 13.96 8.30
C VAL A 127 -3.39 14.38 7.84
N LEU A 128 -4.35 13.45 7.85
CA LEU A 128 -5.72 13.69 7.39
C LEU A 128 -6.75 13.77 8.53
N GLY A 129 -6.34 13.51 9.77
CA GLY A 129 -7.25 13.48 10.93
C GLY A 129 -8.30 12.36 10.85
N VAL A 130 -7.94 11.21 10.28
CA VAL A 130 -8.82 10.04 10.25
C VAL A 130 -8.97 9.51 11.68
N PRO A 131 -10.20 9.34 12.20
CA PRO A 131 -10.41 8.79 13.53
C PRO A 131 -9.82 7.38 13.68
N ASP A 132 -9.46 7.02 14.90
CA ASP A 132 -9.04 5.67 15.21
C ASP A 132 -10.16 4.66 14.93
N SER A 133 -9.75 3.49 14.46
CA SER A 133 -10.67 2.37 14.29
C SER A 133 -10.94 1.77 15.67
N PRO A 134 -12.20 1.49 16.04
CA PRO A 134 -12.53 0.83 17.30
C PRO A 134 -11.99 -0.61 17.39
N ARG A 135 -11.44 -1.14 16.29
CA ARG A 135 -10.78 -2.45 16.23
C ARG A 135 -9.33 -2.43 16.68
N LEU A 136 -8.73 -1.25 16.88
CA LEU A 136 -7.35 -1.13 17.31
C LEU A 136 -7.31 -1.01 18.84
N THR A 137 -6.36 -1.69 19.47
CA THR A 137 -6.11 -1.60 20.92
C THR A 137 -5.34 -0.35 21.30
N ALA A 138 -4.68 0.29 20.34
CA ALA A 138 -3.93 1.52 20.50
C ALA A 138 -4.00 2.38 19.22
N THR A 139 -3.81 3.68 19.37
CA THR A 139 -3.73 4.62 18.25
C THR A 139 -2.53 4.30 17.36
N ASP A 140 -2.75 4.34 16.04
CA ASP A 140 -1.68 4.17 15.06
C ASP A 140 -0.97 5.51 14.81
N ALA A 141 0.28 5.62 15.27
CA ALA A 141 1.07 6.84 15.14
C ALA A 141 1.58 7.10 13.71
N GLY A 142 1.37 6.19 12.75
CA GLY A 142 1.89 6.30 11.39
C GLY A 142 3.41 6.49 11.40
N THR A 143 3.90 7.57 10.79
CA THR A 143 5.34 7.96 10.83
C THR A 143 5.82 8.50 12.18
N GLY A 144 5.03 8.40 13.25
CA GLY A 144 5.26 9.05 14.56
C GLY A 144 4.55 10.40 14.72
N THR A 145 3.98 10.94 13.64
CA THR A 145 3.24 12.22 13.62
C THR A 145 1.80 12.05 13.13
N TYR A 146 1.27 10.82 13.19
CA TYR A 146 -0.03 10.42 12.62
C TYR A 146 -0.14 10.63 11.10
N ALA A 147 1.00 10.75 10.42
CA ALA A 147 1.05 10.89 8.97
C ALA A 147 1.16 9.52 8.31
N PHE A 148 0.41 9.35 7.22
CA PHE A 148 0.39 8.13 6.43
C PHE A 148 0.60 8.47 4.96
N ARG A 149 1.20 7.55 4.23
CA ARG A 149 1.46 7.76 2.80
C ARG A 149 0.17 7.87 1.99
N THR A 150 0.17 8.69 0.95
CA THR A 150 -0.89 8.71 -0.06
C THR A 150 -0.92 7.39 -0.80
N ALA A 151 -1.96 6.59 -0.61
CA ALA A 151 -2.13 5.36 -1.39
C ALA A 151 -2.39 5.68 -2.87
N PRO A 152 -1.75 4.93 -3.80
CA PRO A 152 -2.14 4.94 -5.21
C PRO A 152 -3.63 4.62 -5.36
N ARG A 153 -4.33 5.31 -6.29
CA ARG A 153 -5.76 5.06 -6.56
C ARG A 153 -6.01 4.21 -7.82
N ARG A 154 -4.95 3.65 -8.43
CA ARG A 154 -5.13 2.61 -9.45
C ARG A 154 -5.90 1.44 -8.86
N SER A 155 -6.88 0.93 -9.60
CA SER A 155 -7.75 -0.18 -9.19
C SER A 155 -8.51 0.03 -7.87
N ALA A 156 -8.65 1.28 -7.40
CA ALA A 156 -9.29 1.57 -6.11
C ALA A 156 -10.71 0.99 -6.01
N THR A 157 -11.48 0.96 -7.09
CA THR A 157 -12.85 0.41 -7.08
C THR A 157 -12.92 -1.06 -6.66
N SER A 158 -11.83 -1.83 -6.83
CA SER A 158 -11.76 -3.25 -6.50
C SER A 158 -11.11 -3.54 -5.14
N ALA A 159 -10.45 -2.56 -4.51
CA ALA A 159 -9.69 -2.72 -3.27
C ALA A 159 -10.43 -2.13 -2.05
N SER A 160 -11.56 -2.74 -1.68
CA SER A 160 -12.34 -2.41 -0.46
C SER A 160 -11.99 -3.36 0.69
N PRO A 161 -12.07 -2.95 1.98
CA PRO A 161 -12.66 -1.71 2.51
C PRO A 161 -11.69 -0.52 2.56
N ARG A 162 -12.23 0.69 2.38
CA ARG A 162 -11.49 1.95 2.52
C ARG A 162 -11.75 2.57 3.90
N ARG A 163 -10.76 3.27 4.47
CA ARG A 163 -11.00 4.15 5.62
C ARG A 163 -11.94 5.27 5.17
N THR A 164 -13.19 5.20 5.58
CA THR A 164 -14.21 6.21 5.26
C THR A 164 -14.14 7.31 6.32
N CYS A 165 -13.84 8.53 5.91
CA CYS A 165 -14.24 9.70 6.67
C CYS A 165 -15.76 9.83 6.47
N THR A 166 -16.55 9.46 7.48
CA THR A 166 -17.96 9.85 7.51
C THR A 166 -17.98 11.38 7.56
N PRO A 167 -18.67 12.08 6.63
CA PRO A 167 -18.81 13.52 6.77
C PRO A 167 -19.51 13.79 8.09
N ALA A 168 -18.96 14.68 8.92
CA ALA A 168 -19.68 15.21 10.06
C ALA A 168 -20.98 15.83 9.52
N SER A 169 -22.09 15.14 9.75
CA SER A 169 -23.39 15.58 9.29
C SER A 169 -23.80 16.82 10.07
N SER A 170 -24.15 17.85 9.30
CA SER A 170 -24.92 19.03 9.71
C SER A 170 -24.16 20.13 10.45
N ARG A 171 -24.19 21.30 9.78
CA ARG A 171 -24.14 22.61 10.42
C ARG A 171 -25.26 22.69 11.47
N ARG A 172 -24.91 22.72 12.76
CA ARG A 172 -25.62 23.57 13.72
C ARG A 172 -24.74 23.90 14.91
N SER A 173 -24.80 25.18 15.23
CA SER A 173 -24.12 25.92 16.26
C SER A 173 -24.23 25.35 17.69
N LYS A 174 -23.21 25.68 18.48
CA LYS A 174 -23.24 26.09 19.91
C LYS A 174 -23.18 25.00 20.99
N ARG A 175 -22.11 25.18 21.79
CA ARG A 175 -21.92 24.94 23.24
C ARG A 175 -21.46 23.54 23.66
N CYS A 176 -20.22 23.51 24.14
CA CYS A 176 -19.83 22.66 25.25
C CYS A 176 -20.70 23.00 26.47
N SER A 177 -21.31 21.98 27.07
CA SER A 177 -21.63 21.98 28.50
C SER A 177 -21.47 20.55 29.00
N ALA A 178 -20.48 20.35 29.86
CA ALA A 178 -20.49 19.24 30.79
C ALA A 178 -21.66 19.46 31.76
N SER A 179 -22.51 18.46 31.94
CA SER A 179 -23.39 18.40 33.10
C SER A 179 -23.17 17.07 33.79
N MET A 180 -22.45 17.20 34.91
CA MET A 180 -22.36 16.24 35.99
C MET A 180 -23.69 16.29 36.74
N THR A 181 -24.35 15.16 36.93
CA THR A 181 -25.35 15.05 38.00
C THR A 181 -25.42 13.61 38.50
N MET A 182 -25.01 13.49 39.78
CA MET A 182 -25.19 12.46 40.81
C MET A 182 -24.85 11.00 40.49
#